data_AF-A0A8T2VYQ2-F1
#
_entry.id   AF-A0A8T2VYQ2-F1
#
_cell.length_a   1.000
_cell.length_b   1.000
_cell.length_c   1.000
_cell.angle_alpha   90.00
_cell.angle_beta   90.00
_cell.angle_gamma   90.00
#
_symmetry.space_group_name_H-M   'P 1'
#
loop_
_entity.id
_entity.type
_entity.pdbx_description
1 polymer ?
#
loop_
_entity_poly.entity_id
_entity_poly.type
_entity_poly.pdbx_seq_one_letter_code
_entity_poly.pdbx_strand_id
1 'polypeptide(L)'
;MAHARDILQGVVDGLGGLVAVLPQGDWKQVASHLAAPGQQQIIQQQQQIIQQQQQILNQQQQVSEQQHQAIPQIQATLQAVQQQLQQMQGTLHQMQQQTEAKFHQMQQQTQTTLQDVLQEQQQMQQDLAVIRWTQANAAIRFQNKRGLEHLHPLHKERQGGNSPAGDLPSADGQFPATYTAVFGLSNSELTKLETFYQVQFAGPLVQERRRAFWEYISEPAAS
;
A
#
# COMPACT_ATOMS: atom_id res chain seq x y z
N MET A 1 12.10 -42.27 -38.45
CA MET A 1 12.92 -43.18 -39.29
C MET A 1 12.06 -44.31 -39.84
N ALA A 2 11.20 -44.04 -40.83
CA ALA A 2 10.29 -45.06 -41.38
C ALA A 2 9.91 -44.87 -42.87
N HIS A 3 10.63 -44.04 -43.65
CA HIS A 3 10.22 -43.71 -45.03
C HIS A 3 11.33 -43.76 -46.09
N ALA A 4 12.49 -44.35 -45.80
CA ALA A 4 13.59 -44.44 -46.77
C ALA A 4 13.75 -45.82 -47.45
N ARG A 5 12.84 -46.78 -47.20
CA ARG A 5 12.94 -48.16 -47.74
C ARG A 5 12.10 -48.43 -48.99
N ASP A 6 11.18 -47.54 -49.38
CA ASP A 6 10.20 -47.80 -50.45
C ASP A 6 10.60 -47.31 -51.85
N ILE A 7 11.77 -46.69 -52.04
CA ILE A 7 12.17 -46.17 -53.37
C ILE A 7 13.12 -47.11 -54.14
N LEU A 8 13.65 -48.17 -53.49
CA LEU A 8 14.56 -49.13 -54.13
C LEU A 8 13.86 -50.40 -54.67
N GLN A 9 12.54 -50.53 -54.51
CA GLN A 9 11.78 -51.68 -55.02
C GLN A 9 11.24 -51.48 -56.46
N GLY A 10 11.16 -50.24 -56.96
CA GLY A 10 10.50 -49.92 -58.24
C GLY A 10 11.34 -50.01 -59.52
N VAL A 11 12.64 -50.31 -59.43
CA VAL A 11 13.55 -50.35 -60.60
C VAL A 11 13.92 -51.79 -61.01
N VAL A 12 13.63 -52.78 -60.17
CA VAL A 12 13.95 -54.20 -60.44
C VAL A 12 12.82 -54.92 -61.19
N ASP A 13 11.59 -54.41 -61.17
CA ASP A 13 10.43 -55.02 -61.85
C ASP A 13 10.26 -54.62 -63.34
N GLY A 14 11.16 -53.77 -63.87
CA GLY A 14 11.09 -53.29 -65.27
C GLY A 14 11.81 -54.16 -66.31
N LEU A 15 12.52 -55.23 -65.92
CA LEU A 15 13.42 -55.99 -66.81
C LEU A 15 13.18 -57.53 -66.77
N GLY A 16 11.96 -57.96 -66.46
CA GLY A 16 11.59 -59.39 -66.34
C GLY A 16 10.61 -59.94 -67.39
N GLY A 17 10.32 -59.21 -68.48
CA GLY A 17 9.35 -59.61 -69.51
C GLY A 17 9.99 -60.30 -70.72
N LEU A 18 10.12 -61.62 -70.68
CA LEU A 18 10.57 -62.49 -71.77
C LEU A 18 9.66 -62.42 -73.01
N VAL A 19 10.27 -62.12 -74.16
CA VAL A 19 10.32 -62.96 -75.37
C VAL A 19 9.01 -63.63 -75.83
N ALA A 20 8.44 -63.13 -76.93
CA ALA A 20 7.73 -63.97 -77.91
C ALA A 20 7.65 -63.31 -79.30
N VAL A 21 8.16 -64.04 -80.31
CA VAL A 21 7.91 -63.95 -81.76
C VAL A 21 8.54 -62.78 -82.54
N LEU A 22 9.65 -63.09 -83.23
CA LEU A 22 10.14 -62.37 -84.42
C LEU A 22 10.03 -63.30 -85.64
N PRO A 23 9.56 -62.84 -86.80
CA PRO A 23 9.90 -63.46 -88.07
C PRO A 23 11.34 -63.09 -88.46
N GLN A 24 12.01 -64.03 -89.10
CA GLN A 24 13.40 -63.93 -89.55
C GLN A 24 13.62 -62.71 -90.46
N GLY A 25 14.36 -61.73 -89.95
CA GLY A 25 14.93 -60.60 -90.68
C GLY A 25 16.34 -60.35 -90.17
N ASP A 26 17.24 -59.95 -91.05
CA ASP A 26 18.70 -59.99 -90.91
C ASP A 26 19.26 -59.05 -89.80
N TRP A 27 19.42 -59.55 -88.56
CA TRP A 27 19.89 -58.78 -87.40
C TRP A 27 21.40 -58.52 -87.36
N LYS A 28 22.18 -59.13 -88.26
CA LYS A 28 23.65 -59.01 -88.23
C LYS A 28 24.18 -57.65 -88.68
N GLN A 29 23.33 -56.78 -89.26
CA GLN A 29 23.71 -55.41 -89.61
C GLN A 29 23.30 -54.36 -88.56
N VAL A 30 22.34 -54.66 -87.68
CA VAL A 30 21.87 -53.71 -86.63
C VAL A 30 22.67 -53.85 -85.33
N ALA A 31 23.16 -55.06 -85.02
CA ALA A 31 23.92 -55.32 -83.79
C ALA A 31 25.32 -54.66 -83.76
N SER A 32 25.87 -54.32 -84.93
CA SER A 32 27.24 -53.77 -85.06
C SER A 32 27.32 -52.24 -85.00
N HIS A 33 26.18 -51.53 -85.02
CA HIS A 33 26.13 -50.05 -84.97
C HIS A 33 25.60 -49.47 -83.66
N LEU A 34 25.18 -50.32 -82.71
CA LEU A 34 24.68 -49.89 -81.38
C LEU A 34 25.59 -50.29 -80.22
N ALA A 35 26.62 -51.09 -80.46
CA ALA A 35 27.58 -51.53 -79.45
C ALA A 35 28.85 -50.68 -79.49
N ALA A 36 28.85 -49.54 -78.79
CA ALA A 36 30.04 -48.98 -78.12
C ALA A 36 29.80 -47.62 -77.42
N PRO A 37 29.14 -46.59 -78.02
CA PRO A 37 29.13 -45.26 -77.40
C PRO A 37 27.98 -44.99 -76.42
N GLY A 38 26.78 -45.53 -76.69
CA GLY A 38 25.55 -45.19 -75.94
C GLY A 38 25.47 -45.79 -74.53
N GLN A 39 25.91 -47.02 -74.33
CA GLN A 39 25.92 -47.66 -73.00
C GLN A 39 26.95 -47.02 -72.06
N GLN A 40 28.11 -46.59 -72.57
CA GLN A 40 29.10 -45.88 -71.76
C GLN A 40 28.57 -44.50 -71.31
N GLN A 41 27.82 -43.80 -72.15
CA GLN A 41 27.16 -42.54 -71.80
C GLN A 41 26.10 -42.72 -70.69
N ILE A 42 25.30 -43.78 -70.78
CA ILE A 42 24.29 -44.08 -69.75
C ILE A 42 24.95 -44.42 -68.41
N ILE A 43 26.05 -45.19 -68.42
CA ILE A 43 26.81 -45.52 -67.21
C ILE A 43 27.47 -44.27 -66.60
N GLN A 44 28.04 -43.37 -67.40
CA GLN A 44 28.58 -42.10 -66.91
C GLN A 44 27.48 -41.20 -66.31
N GLN A 45 26.32 -41.11 -66.97
CA GLN A 45 25.20 -40.33 -66.48
C GLN A 45 24.67 -40.90 -65.15
N GLN A 46 24.56 -42.22 -65.02
CA GLN A 46 24.19 -42.87 -63.76
C GLN A 46 25.20 -42.59 -62.65
N GLN A 47 26.50 -42.61 -62.94
CA GLN A 47 27.53 -42.26 -61.95
C GLN A 47 27.42 -40.81 -61.48
N GLN A 48 27.13 -39.87 -62.39
CA GLN A 48 26.89 -38.47 -62.02
C GLN A 48 25.65 -38.31 -61.14
N ILE A 49 24.56 -39.01 -61.45
CA ILE A 49 23.33 -38.97 -60.64
C ILE A 49 23.58 -39.53 -59.24
N ILE A 50 24.33 -40.63 -59.12
CA ILE A 50 24.69 -41.22 -57.82
C ILE A 50 25.56 -40.25 -57.01
N GLN A 51 26.58 -39.62 -57.62
CA GLN A 51 27.38 -38.62 -56.94
C GLN A 51 26.55 -37.42 -56.48
N GLN A 52 25.63 -36.95 -57.31
CA GLN A 52 24.76 -35.82 -56.97
C GLN A 52 23.79 -36.18 -55.82
N GLN A 53 23.21 -37.39 -55.83
CA GLN A 53 22.40 -37.88 -54.71
C GLN A 53 23.22 -38.00 -53.42
N GLN A 54 24.48 -38.45 -53.51
CA GLN A 54 25.36 -38.55 -52.35
C GLN A 54 25.66 -37.17 -51.75
N GLN A 55 25.87 -36.15 -52.59
CA GLN A 55 26.04 -34.77 -52.15
C GLN A 55 24.77 -34.23 -51.47
N ILE A 56 23.59 -34.49 -52.03
CA ILE A 56 22.31 -34.05 -51.44
C ILE A 56 22.10 -34.72 -50.07
N LEU A 57 22.40 -36.01 -49.94
CA LEU A 57 22.32 -36.75 -48.69
C LEU A 57 23.26 -36.18 -47.61
N ASN A 58 24.52 -35.95 -47.97
CA ASN A 58 25.48 -35.34 -47.05
C ASN A 58 25.05 -33.92 -46.63
N GLN A 59 24.50 -33.14 -47.56
CA GLN A 59 24.02 -31.79 -47.27
C GLN A 59 22.79 -31.83 -46.35
N GLN A 60 21.85 -32.76 -46.57
CA GLN A 60 20.72 -32.98 -45.65
C GLN A 60 21.18 -33.43 -44.26
N GLN A 61 22.22 -34.25 -44.18
CA GLN A 61 22.74 -34.74 -42.91
C GLN A 61 23.39 -33.60 -42.11
N GLN A 62 24.19 -32.75 -42.75
CA GLN A 62 24.73 -31.55 -42.12
C GLN A 62 23.65 -30.58 -41.62
N VAL A 63 22.60 -30.35 -42.43
CA VAL A 63 21.48 -29.50 -42.01
C VAL A 63 20.74 -30.11 -40.83
N SER A 64 20.56 -31.44 -40.81
CA SER A 64 19.92 -32.16 -39.71
C SER A 64 20.75 -32.09 -38.42
N GLU A 65 22.08 -32.18 -38.51
CA GLU A 65 23.00 -32.03 -37.39
C GLU A 65 23.01 -30.60 -36.84
N GLN A 66 23.03 -29.59 -37.72
CA GLN A 66 22.88 -28.19 -37.31
C GLN A 66 21.54 -27.94 -36.61
N GLN A 67 20.45 -28.51 -37.12
CA GLN A 67 19.14 -28.41 -36.45
C GLN A 67 19.13 -29.12 -35.10
N HIS A 68 19.75 -30.30 -34.99
CA HIS A 68 19.86 -31.03 -33.72
C HIS A 68 20.65 -30.27 -32.65
N GLN A 69 21.62 -29.45 -33.04
CA GLN A 69 22.37 -28.61 -32.11
C GLN A 69 21.64 -27.29 -31.78
N ALA A 70 20.88 -26.73 -32.71
CA ALA A 70 20.16 -25.47 -32.51
C ALA A 70 18.93 -25.62 -31.60
N ILE A 71 18.18 -26.72 -31.69
CA ILE A 71 16.96 -26.94 -30.90
C ILE A 71 17.22 -26.90 -29.39
N PRO A 72 18.24 -27.61 -28.83
CA PRO A 72 18.57 -27.54 -27.41
C PRO A 72 18.98 -26.13 -26.96
N GLN A 73 19.71 -25.38 -27.79
CA GLN A 73 20.10 -24.00 -27.46
C GLN A 73 18.88 -23.07 -27.38
N ILE A 74 17.95 -23.18 -28.34
CA ILE A 74 16.71 -22.40 -28.31
C ILE A 74 15.90 -22.78 -27.06
N GLN A 75 15.82 -24.06 -26.73
CA GLN A 75 15.07 -24.53 -25.56
C GLN A 75 15.68 -24.05 -24.23
N ALA A 76 17.01 -24.10 -24.10
CA ALA A 76 17.73 -23.55 -22.94
C ALA A 76 17.53 -22.04 -22.80
N THR A 77 17.59 -21.30 -23.91
CA THR A 77 17.36 -19.85 -23.92
C THR A 77 15.93 -19.53 -23.50
N LEU A 78 14.94 -20.29 -23.97
CA LEU A 78 13.54 -20.10 -23.62
C LEU A 78 13.27 -20.38 -22.14
N GLN A 79 13.90 -21.43 -21.57
CA GLN A 79 13.85 -21.72 -20.15
C GLN A 79 14.50 -20.61 -19.30
N ALA A 80 15.66 -20.09 -19.73
CA ALA A 80 16.33 -18.98 -19.04
C ALA A 80 15.45 -17.71 -19.02
N VAL A 81 14.86 -17.35 -20.15
CA VAL A 81 13.92 -16.22 -20.24
C VAL A 81 12.70 -16.44 -19.34
N GLN A 82 12.17 -17.66 -19.30
CA GLN A 82 11.01 -18.00 -18.47
C GLN A 82 11.33 -17.91 -16.97
N GLN A 83 12.51 -18.35 -16.54
CA GLN A 83 13.00 -18.16 -15.17
C GLN A 83 13.18 -16.67 -14.82
N GLN A 84 13.74 -15.88 -15.73
CA GLN A 84 13.93 -14.45 -15.51
C GLN A 84 12.60 -13.71 -15.38
N LEU A 85 11.58 -14.07 -16.18
CA LEU A 85 10.23 -13.53 -16.05
C LEU A 85 9.58 -13.87 -14.70
N GLN A 86 9.73 -15.11 -14.21
CA GLN A 86 9.22 -15.50 -12.90
C GLN A 86 9.89 -14.71 -11.76
N GLN A 87 11.21 -14.52 -11.82
CA GLN A 87 11.92 -13.71 -10.83
C GLN A 87 11.41 -12.27 -10.83
N MET A 88 11.22 -11.67 -12.01
CA MET A 88 10.76 -10.30 -12.13
C MET A 88 9.32 -10.13 -11.60
N GLN A 89 8.43 -11.09 -11.86
CA GLN A 89 7.09 -11.10 -11.27
C GLN A 89 7.14 -11.19 -9.75
N GLY A 90 8.02 -12.03 -9.20
CA GLY A 90 8.23 -12.13 -7.75
C GLY A 90 8.69 -10.80 -7.14
N THR A 91 9.67 -10.14 -7.76
CA THR A 91 10.18 -8.83 -7.33
C THR A 91 9.11 -7.74 -7.40
N LEU A 92 8.31 -7.71 -8.47
CA LEU A 92 7.20 -6.76 -8.61
C LEU A 92 6.14 -6.98 -7.52
N HIS A 93 5.78 -8.23 -7.25
CA HIS A 93 4.82 -8.57 -6.21
C HIS A 93 5.32 -8.16 -4.81
N GLN A 94 6.60 -8.41 -4.53
CA GLN A 94 7.21 -8.01 -3.26
C GLN A 94 7.27 -6.49 -3.11
N MET A 95 7.61 -5.76 -4.19
CA MET A 95 7.62 -4.30 -4.19
C MET A 95 6.21 -3.72 -3.99
N GLN A 96 5.20 -4.34 -4.61
CA GLN A 96 3.80 -3.96 -4.41
C GLN A 96 3.39 -4.13 -2.95
N GLN A 97 3.64 -5.30 -2.35
CA GLN A 97 3.33 -5.56 -0.95
C GLN A 97 4.05 -4.61 0.00
N GLN A 98 5.33 -4.31 -0.28
CA GLN A 98 6.11 -3.37 0.53
C GLN A 98 5.55 -1.94 0.43
N THR A 99 5.08 -1.54 -0.75
CA THR A 99 4.48 -0.23 -0.99
C THR A 99 3.15 -0.11 -0.27
N GLU A 100 2.29 -1.13 -0.35
CA GLU A 100 1.01 -1.19 0.37
C GLU A 100 1.23 -1.15 1.89
N ALA A 101 2.19 -1.92 2.42
CA ALA A 101 2.53 -1.91 3.84
C ALA A 101 3.02 -0.53 4.31
N LYS A 102 3.91 0.12 3.56
CA LYS A 102 4.36 1.49 3.87
C LYS A 102 3.24 2.51 3.81
N PHE A 103 2.33 2.38 2.84
CA PHE A 103 1.18 3.26 2.72
C PHE A 103 0.25 3.11 3.93
N HIS A 104 -0.07 1.88 4.35
CA HIS A 104 -0.86 1.64 5.55
C HIS A 104 -0.18 2.16 6.82
N GLN A 105 1.14 1.98 6.95
CA GLN A 105 1.89 2.52 8.08
C GLN A 105 1.80 4.05 8.14
N MET A 106 2.00 4.72 7.00
CA MET A 106 1.91 6.18 6.90
C MET A 106 0.50 6.68 7.21
N GLN A 107 -0.53 5.98 6.72
CA GLN A 107 -1.93 6.29 6.99
C GLN A 107 -2.24 6.22 8.50
N GLN A 108 -1.81 5.16 9.18
CA GLN A 108 -2.00 5.00 10.62
C GLN A 108 -1.25 6.08 11.43
N GLN A 109 0.00 6.37 11.05
CA GLN A 109 0.78 7.42 11.71
C GLN A 109 0.11 8.78 11.58
N THR A 110 -0.36 9.12 10.37
CA THR A 110 -1.07 10.38 10.11
C THR A 110 -2.34 10.48 10.94
N GLN A 111 -3.11 9.39 11.03
CA GLN A 111 -4.34 9.36 11.80
C GLN A 111 -4.11 9.52 13.31
N THR A 112 -3.01 8.95 13.82
CA THR A 112 -2.61 9.09 15.24
C THR A 112 -2.18 10.53 15.53
N THR A 113 -1.28 11.09 14.73
CA THR A 113 -0.82 12.48 14.89
C THR A 113 -1.98 13.47 14.80
N LEU A 114 -2.97 13.23 13.94
CA LEU A 114 -4.12 14.12 13.81
C LEU A 114 -5.02 14.06 15.04
N GLN A 115 -5.17 12.90 15.67
CA GLN A 115 -5.89 12.77 16.95
C GLN A 115 -5.15 13.50 18.09
N ASP A 116 -3.84 13.31 18.19
CA ASP A 116 -3.03 13.97 19.22
C ASP A 116 -3.12 15.50 19.11
N VAL A 117 -2.99 16.05 17.89
CA VAL A 117 -3.10 17.49 17.65
C VAL A 117 -4.50 18.02 17.98
N LEU A 118 -5.57 17.28 17.65
CA LEU A 118 -6.93 17.68 18.00
C LEU A 118 -7.13 17.69 19.52
N GLN A 119 -6.59 16.70 20.23
CA GLN A 119 -6.67 16.62 21.68
C GLN A 119 -5.88 17.76 22.34
N GLU A 120 -4.68 18.05 21.87
CA GLU A 120 -3.85 19.14 22.36
C GLU A 120 -4.51 20.51 22.10
N GLN A 121 -5.14 20.70 20.93
CA GLN A 121 -5.90 21.92 20.65
C GLN A 121 -7.07 22.09 21.63
N GLN A 122 -7.82 21.02 21.92
CA GLN A 122 -8.91 21.09 22.89
C GLN A 122 -8.40 21.41 24.30
N GLN A 123 -7.28 20.82 24.70
CA GLN A 123 -6.65 21.12 25.99
C GLN A 123 -6.22 22.59 26.06
N MET A 124 -5.54 23.09 25.03
CA MET A 124 -5.10 24.49 24.97
C MET A 124 -6.27 25.47 25.02
N GLN A 125 -7.38 25.18 24.33
CA GLN A 125 -8.59 26.01 24.43
C GLN A 125 -9.17 26.03 25.84
N GLN A 126 -9.15 24.90 26.54
CA GLN A 126 -9.58 24.83 27.94
C GLN A 126 -8.64 25.62 28.86
N ASP A 127 -7.34 25.49 28.67
CA ASP A 127 -6.34 26.21 29.48
C ASP A 127 -6.46 27.73 29.29
N LEU A 128 -6.65 28.18 28.05
CA LEU A 128 -6.90 29.60 27.73
C LEU A 128 -8.19 30.11 28.37
N ALA A 129 -9.24 29.29 28.41
CA ALA A 129 -10.48 29.66 29.10
C ALA A 129 -10.24 29.84 30.61
N VAL A 130 -9.49 28.93 31.24
CA VAL A 130 -9.13 29.05 32.67
C VAL A 130 -8.34 30.32 32.92
N ILE A 131 -7.28 30.58 32.14
CA ILE A 131 -6.45 31.80 32.29
C ILE A 131 -7.30 33.07 32.17
N ARG A 132 -8.22 33.12 31.19
CA ARG A 132 -9.13 34.26 31.01
C ARG A 132 -9.94 34.53 32.28
N TRP A 133 -10.51 33.49 32.87
CA TRP A 133 -11.35 33.65 34.05
C TRP A 133 -10.54 33.97 35.31
N THR A 134 -9.36 33.38 35.48
CA THR A 134 -8.44 33.76 36.56
C THR A 134 -8.07 35.24 36.48
N GLN A 135 -7.76 35.75 35.28
CA GLN A 135 -7.45 37.18 35.09
C GLN A 135 -8.67 38.07 35.35
N ALA A 136 -9.85 37.70 34.84
CA ALA A 136 -11.08 38.43 35.10
C ALA A 136 -11.40 38.49 36.61
N ASN A 137 -11.27 37.37 37.30
CA ASN A 137 -11.48 37.29 38.74
C ASN A 137 -10.47 38.09 39.54
N ALA A 138 -9.20 38.14 39.12
CA ALA A 138 -8.22 39.02 39.77
C ALA A 138 -8.65 40.50 39.69
N ALA A 139 -9.17 40.95 38.54
CA ALA A 139 -9.69 42.30 38.38
C ALA A 139 -10.94 42.53 39.24
N ILE A 140 -11.87 41.56 39.29
CA ILE A 140 -13.07 41.65 40.12
C ILE A 140 -12.74 41.67 41.61
N ARG A 141 -11.81 40.82 42.07
CA ARG A 141 -11.33 40.81 43.46
C ARG A 141 -10.78 42.18 43.86
N PHE A 142 -10.00 42.79 42.98
CA PHE A 142 -9.47 44.13 43.19
C PHE A 142 -10.56 45.20 43.27
N GLN A 143 -11.60 45.10 42.43
CA GLN A 143 -12.78 45.97 42.49
C GLN A 143 -13.55 45.77 43.79
N ASN A 144 -13.88 44.54 44.17
CA ASN A 144 -14.58 44.21 45.41
C ASN A 144 -13.82 44.70 46.64
N LYS A 145 -12.48 44.58 46.65
CA LYS A 145 -11.63 45.08 47.74
C LYS A 145 -11.71 46.61 47.91
N ARG A 146 -11.90 47.34 46.81
CA ARG A 146 -11.97 48.82 46.79
C ARG A 146 -13.39 49.36 46.92
N GLY A 147 -14.37 48.64 46.39
CA GLY A 147 -15.77 49.02 46.31
C GLY A 147 -16.60 48.20 47.28
N LEU A 148 -17.01 48.82 48.40
CA LEU A 148 -17.87 48.18 49.39
C LEU A 148 -19.37 48.28 49.04
N GLU A 149 -19.71 49.15 48.08
CA GLU A 149 -21.09 49.50 47.73
C GLU A 149 -21.65 48.67 46.56
N HIS A 150 -20.79 48.14 45.69
CA HIS A 150 -21.18 47.33 44.54
C HIS A 150 -20.20 46.18 44.37
N LEU A 151 -20.57 45.02 44.93
CA LEU A 151 -19.79 43.80 44.77
C LEU A 151 -20.21 43.09 43.50
N HIS A 152 -19.21 42.54 42.82
CA HIS A 152 -19.38 41.78 41.60
C HIS A 152 -19.06 40.30 41.87
N PRO A 153 -19.89 39.37 41.36
CA PRO A 153 -19.61 37.95 41.49
C PRO A 153 -18.35 37.57 40.73
N LEU A 154 -17.58 36.64 41.31
CA LEU A 154 -16.50 35.98 40.59
C LEU A 154 -17.06 34.95 39.62
N HIS A 155 -16.37 34.79 38.50
CA HIS A 155 -16.55 33.65 37.60
C HIS A 155 -16.10 32.36 38.29
N LYS A 156 -16.74 31.25 37.98
CA LYS A 156 -16.29 29.94 38.46
C LYS A 156 -14.93 29.59 37.84
N GLU A 157 -13.92 29.48 38.68
CA GLU A 157 -12.60 28.92 38.33
C GLU A 157 -12.68 27.40 38.44
N ARG A 158 -12.23 26.67 37.42
CA ARG A 158 -12.33 25.22 37.39
C ARG A 158 -11.28 24.62 38.33
N GLN A 159 -11.65 24.31 39.58
CA GLN A 159 -10.83 23.47 40.45
C GLN A 159 -11.21 22.00 40.26
N GLY A 160 -10.39 21.25 39.51
CA GLY A 160 -10.35 19.78 39.58
C GLY A 160 -11.60 18.99 39.12
N GLY A 161 -12.42 19.46 38.18
CA GLY A 161 -13.60 18.69 37.73
C GLY A 161 -14.13 19.04 36.33
N ASN A 162 -15.15 18.33 35.85
CA ASN A 162 -15.76 18.47 34.51
C ASN A 162 -16.74 19.65 34.33
N SER A 163 -16.78 20.60 35.26
CA SER A 163 -17.69 21.76 35.16
C SER A 163 -17.13 22.86 34.25
N PRO A 164 -17.97 23.53 33.45
CA PRO A 164 -17.54 24.64 32.61
C PRO A 164 -17.04 25.81 33.47
N ALA A 165 -15.86 26.32 33.13
CA ALA A 165 -15.31 27.53 33.74
C ALA A 165 -16.04 28.76 33.17
N GLY A 166 -16.20 29.82 33.97
CA GLY A 166 -16.76 31.10 33.51
C GLY A 166 -18.20 31.39 33.90
N ASP A 167 -18.92 30.41 34.44
CA ASP A 167 -20.27 30.62 34.94
C ASP A 167 -20.29 31.64 36.08
N LEU A 168 -21.40 32.36 36.20
CA LEU A 168 -21.72 33.23 37.33
C LEU A 168 -22.78 32.57 38.22
N PRO A 169 -22.81 32.86 39.53
CA PRO A 169 -23.85 32.36 40.41
C PRO A 169 -25.22 32.79 39.87
N SER A 170 -26.18 31.87 39.83
CA SER A 170 -27.53 32.15 39.35
C SER A 170 -28.19 33.23 40.21
N ALA A 171 -29.18 33.93 39.64
CA ALA A 171 -29.93 34.96 40.35
C ALA A 171 -30.59 34.45 41.65
N ASP A 172 -30.90 33.15 41.72
CA ASP A 172 -31.51 32.48 42.88
C ASP A 172 -30.50 32.13 43.99
N GLY A 173 -29.20 32.28 43.70
CA GLY A 173 -28.09 32.18 44.65
C GLY A 173 -27.51 33.53 45.03
N GLN A 174 -28.35 34.59 45.04
CA GLN A 174 -28.02 36.01 45.19
C GLN A 174 -26.62 36.25 45.78
N PHE A 175 -25.68 36.52 44.88
CA PHE A 175 -24.42 37.09 45.26
C PHE A 175 -24.70 38.42 45.99
N PRO A 176 -24.11 38.67 47.17
CA PRO A 176 -24.41 39.88 47.93
C PRO A 176 -24.00 41.11 47.13
N ALA A 177 -24.92 42.06 46.97
CA ALA A 177 -24.66 43.27 46.19
C ALA A 177 -23.70 44.24 46.89
N THR A 178 -23.55 44.14 48.21
CA THR A 178 -22.77 45.07 49.04
C THR A 178 -21.96 44.33 50.11
N TYR A 179 -20.95 45.00 50.65
CA TYR A 179 -20.18 44.51 51.79
C TYR A 179 -21.06 44.18 53.00
N THR A 180 -22.03 45.03 53.32
CA THR A 180 -22.95 44.80 54.44
C THR A 180 -23.83 43.57 54.22
N ALA A 181 -24.24 43.31 52.97
CA ALA A 181 -25.02 42.12 52.62
C ALA A 181 -24.23 40.82 52.81
N VAL A 182 -22.90 40.83 52.62
CA VAL A 182 -22.03 39.67 52.92
C VAL A 182 -22.20 39.22 54.37
N PHE A 183 -22.25 40.18 55.31
CA PHE A 183 -22.41 39.87 56.73
C PHE A 183 -23.86 39.53 57.13
N GLY A 184 -24.81 39.63 56.20
CA GLY A 184 -26.19 39.16 56.34
C GLY A 184 -26.40 37.70 55.93
N LEU A 185 -25.48 37.09 55.15
CA LEU A 185 -25.66 35.77 54.55
C LEU A 185 -25.93 34.66 55.57
N SER A 186 -26.99 33.89 55.36
CA SER A 186 -27.32 32.70 56.15
C SER A 186 -26.37 31.53 55.86
N ASN A 187 -26.39 30.52 56.74
CA ASN A 187 -25.61 29.29 56.57
C ASN A 187 -25.97 28.56 55.27
N SER A 188 -27.26 28.57 54.89
CA SER A 188 -27.74 27.96 53.64
C SER A 188 -27.27 28.71 52.40
N GLU A 189 -27.21 30.04 52.43
CA GLU A 189 -26.72 30.85 51.31
C GLU A 189 -25.22 30.65 51.12
N LEU A 190 -24.44 30.60 52.20
CA LEU A 190 -23.01 30.28 52.15
C LEU A 190 -22.78 28.89 51.56
N THR A 191 -23.53 27.86 51.98
CA THR A 191 -23.41 26.51 51.40
C THR A 191 -23.78 26.47 49.91
N LYS A 192 -24.75 27.27 49.45
CA LYS A 192 -25.04 27.41 48.01
C LYS A 192 -23.85 28.03 47.26
N LEU A 193 -23.24 29.08 47.81
CA LEU A 193 -22.07 29.74 47.23
C LEU A 193 -20.84 28.82 47.21
N GLU A 194 -20.60 28.05 48.27
CA GLU A 194 -19.55 27.02 48.32
C GLU A 194 -19.76 25.94 47.25
N THR A 195 -21.00 25.47 47.10
CA THR A 195 -21.36 24.47 46.09
C THR A 195 -21.12 25.02 44.68
N PHE A 196 -21.48 26.29 44.45
CA PHE A 196 -21.27 26.95 43.18
C PHE A 196 -19.77 27.10 42.86
N TYR A 197 -19.01 27.71 43.77
CA TYR A 197 -17.58 28.00 43.61
C TYR A 197 -16.68 26.77 43.80
N GLN A 198 -17.22 25.66 44.33
CA GLN A 198 -16.46 24.45 44.69
C GLN A 198 -15.33 24.73 45.68
N VAL A 199 -15.57 25.67 46.61
CA VAL A 199 -14.64 26.08 47.65
C VAL A 199 -15.35 25.95 48.99
N GLN A 200 -14.66 25.47 50.02
CA GLN A 200 -15.16 25.48 51.38
C GLN A 200 -14.71 26.76 52.09
N PHE A 201 -15.65 27.56 52.60
CA PHE A 201 -15.32 28.72 53.41
C PHE A 201 -15.03 28.26 54.83
N ALA A 202 -13.82 28.49 55.32
CA ALA A 202 -13.33 27.94 56.58
C ALA A 202 -14.05 28.53 57.82
N GLY A 203 -14.17 27.70 58.87
CA GLY A 203 -14.64 28.11 60.20
C GLY A 203 -15.90 27.37 60.68
N PRO A 204 -15.98 26.97 61.96
CA PRO A 204 -17.18 26.35 62.53
C PRO A 204 -18.37 27.31 62.69
N LEU A 205 -18.15 28.63 62.74
CA LEU A 205 -19.21 29.61 62.94
C LEU A 205 -19.62 30.31 61.63
N VAL A 206 -20.90 30.66 61.50
CA VAL A 206 -21.42 31.40 60.33
C VAL A 206 -20.66 32.70 60.09
N GLN A 207 -20.25 33.40 61.15
CA GLN A 207 -19.48 34.63 61.06
C GLN A 207 -18.09 34.43 60.44
N GLU A 208 -17.42 33.33 60.78
CA GLU A 208 -16.10 32.99 60.22
C GLU A 208 -16.24 32.61 58.74
N ARG A 209 -17.27 31.84 58.39
CA ARG A 209 -17.58 31.51 57.00
C ARG A 209 -17.91 32.74 56.15
N ARG A 210 -18.63 33.73 56.69
CA ARG A 210 -18.87 35.04 56.03
C ARG A 210 -17.56 35.78 55.77
N ARG A 211 -16.67 35.80 56.76
CA ARG A 211 -15.34 36.42 56.63
C ARG A 211 -14.50 35.71 55.58
N ALA A 212 -14.44 34.38 55.62
CA ALA A 212 -13.74 33.57 54.63
C ALA A 212 -14.31 33.77 53.22
N PHE A 213 -15.64 33.91 53.08
CA PHE A 213 -16.25 34.28 51.80
C PHE A 213 -15.84 35.68 51.33
N TRP A 214 -15.85 36.68 52.22
CA TRP A 214 -15.37 38.03 51.90
C TRP A 214 -13.92 38.03 51.42
N GLU A 215 -13.02 37.37 52.14
CA GLU A 215 -11.62 37.19 51.75
C GLU A 215 -11.55 36.49 50.38
N TYR A 216 -12.34 35.43 50.19
CA TYR A 216 -12.47 34.73 48.92
C TYR A 216 -12.98 35.59 47.76
N ILE A 217 -13.72 36.68 47.95
CA ILE A 217 -14.19 37.52 46.83
C ILE A 217 -13.41 38.83 46.65
N SER A 218 -12.50 39.16 47.58
CA SER A 218 -11.78 40.44 47.62
C SER A 218 -10.26 40.31 47.60
N GLU A 219 -9.70 39.20 48.05
CA GLU A 219 -8.25 39.00 48.04
C GLU A 219 -7.81 38.25 46.79
N PRO A 220 -6.68 38.60 46.15
CA PRO A 220 -6.11 37.75 45.11
C PRO A 220 -5.79 36.38 45.69
N ALA A 221 -6.04 35.30 44.93
CA ALA A 221 -5.60 33.98 45.34
C ALA A 221 -4.09 34.02 45.61
N ALA A 222 -3.65 33.48 46.75
CA ALA A 222 -2.23 33.38 47.04
C ALA A 222 -1.58 32.46 46.01
N SER A 223 -0.70 33.04 45.17
CA SER A 223 0.09 32.34 44.17
C SER A 223 1.09 31.37 44.78
#